data_AF-A0A9P4K6Z9-F1
#
_entry.id   AF-A0A9P4K6Z9-F1
#
_cell.length_a   1.000
_cell.length_b   1.000
_cell.length_c   1.000
_cell.angle_alpha   90.00
_cell.angle_beta   90.00
_cell.angle_gamma   90.00
#
_symmetry.space_group_name_H-M   'P 1'
#
loop_
_entity.id
_entity.type
_entity.pdbx_description
1 polymer ?
#
loop_
_entity_poly.entity_id
_entity_poly.type
_entity_poly.pdbx_seq_one_letter_code
_entity_poly.pdbx_strand_id
1 'polypeptide(L)'
;MGQTTSTVADSEKMPNEVEDRSAAAQNVDADDEPDEWDKRIFSTGCADENAKLTDCYYEKKDWRACKKEMEVFRECWKSHGNDKRTDSKDV
;
A
#
# COMPACT_ATOMS: atom_id res chain seq x y z
N MET A 1 26.78 1.52 56.95
CA MET A 1 25.37 1.77 57.29
C MET A 1 25.04 3.18 56.82
N GLY A 2 24.22 3.33 55.79
CA GLY A 2 23.90 4.63 55.21
C GLY A 2 22.72 4.49 54.26
N GLN A 3 21.52 4.48 54.82
CA GLN A 3 20.28 4.77 54.11
C GLN A 3 20.16 6.29 54.01
N THR A 4 19.69 6.83 52.88
CA THR A 4 18.41 7.59 52.80
C THR A 4 18.20 8.20 51.41
N THR A 5 17.05 7.84 50.85
CA THR A 5 16.12 8.61 50.00
C THR A 5 16.47 10.04 49.59
N SER A 6 16.28 10.37 48.30
CA SER A 6 15.69 11.65 47.84
C SER A 6 15.45 11.65 46.32
N THR A 7 14.18 11.61 45.92
CA THR A 7 13.40 12.71 45.29
C THR A 7 13.71 12.95 43.81
N VAL A 8 12.76 12.57 42.96
CA VAL A 8 12.61 13.11 41.61
C VAL A 8 11.76 14.39 41.70
N ALA A 9 12.30 15.52 41.25
CA ALA A 9 11.51 16.70 40.89
C ALA A 9 12.30 17.62 39.94
N ASP A 10 11.64 17.88 38.81
CA ASP A 10 11.63 19.12 38.03
C ASP A 10 12.87 19.59 37.23
N SER A 11 12.77 19.46 35.90
CA SER A 11 13.34 20.47 35.00
C SER A 11 12.52 20.56 33.72
N GLU A 12 11.96 21.75 33.60
CA GLU A 12 11.11 22.30 32.58
C GLU A 12 11.77 22.38 31.19
N LYS A 13 10.91 22.45 30.17
CA LYS A 13 11.04 23.28 28.95
C LYS A 13 12.09 22.83 27.91
N MET A 14 11.60 22.24 26.81
CA MET A 14 12.29 22.27 25.51
C MET A 14 11.45 23.06 24.50
N PRO A 15 12.02 24.08 23.84
CA PRO A 15 11.29 25.13 23.14
C PRO A 15 10.75 24.72 21.77
N ASN A 16 9.69 25.43 21.36
CA ASN A 16 9.17 25.49 19.99
C ASN A 16 10.29 25.69 18.96
N GLU A 17 10.34 24.82 17.96
CA GLU A 17 10.74 25.22 16.62
C GLU A 17 9.72 24.64 15.63
N VAL A 18 9.11 25.56 14.89
CA VAL A 18 8.02 25.31 13.94
C VAL A 18 8.68 25.18 12.58
N GLU A 19 8.86 23.96 12.07
CA GLU A 19 9.09 23.72 10.64
C GLU A 19 8.26 22.53 10.16
N ASP A 20 7.10 22.89 9.60
CA ASP A 20 6.53 22.38 8.35
C ASP A 20 6.99 20.98 7.90
N ARG A 21 6.30 19.94 8.38
CA ARG A 21 6.03 18.72 7.59
C ARG A 21 4.57 18.34 7.77
N SER A 22 3.74 19.14 7.12
CA SER A 22 2.34 18.84 6.86
C SER A 22 2.21 17.46 6.19
N ALA A 23 1.18 16.71 6.57
CA ALA A 23 0.63 15.54 5.87
C ALA A 23 1.36 14.17 5.97
N ALA A 24 1.55 13.63 7.17
CA ALA A 24 1.77 12.18 7.35
C ALA A 24 0.85 11.53 8.41
N ALA A 25 -0.27 12.17 8.73
CA ALA A 25 -1.41 11.49 9.35
C ALA A 25 -2.36 11.03 8.24
N GLN A 26 -1.88 10.11 7.39
CA GLN A 26 -2.80 9.32 6.56
C GLN A 26 -3.30 8.17 7.43
N ASN A 27 -4.62 8.17 7.58
CA ASN A 27 -5.43 7.25 8.38
C ASN A 27 -4.86 5.82 8.47
N VAL A 28 -4.58 5.41 9.70
CA VAL A 28 -4.41 4.01 10.11
C VAL A 28 -5.77 3.31 10.21
N ASP A 29 -6.55 3.37 9.14
CA ASP A 29 -7.81 2.63 8.97
C ASP A 29 -7.75 1.84 7.63
N ALA A 30 -6.74 0.98 7.53
CA ALA A 30 -6.39 0.23 6.32
C ALA A 30 -6.56 -1.28 6.52
N ASP A 31 -7.55 -1.71 7.30
CA ASP A 31 -7.69 -3.11 7.70
C ASP A 31 -9.00 -3.79 7.22
N ASP A 32 -10.02 -3.05 6.79
CA ASP A 32 -11.33 -3.66 6.42
C ASP A 32 -11.95 -3.18 5.09
N GLU A 33 -11.32 -2.25 4.36
CA GLU A 33 -11.81 -1.82 3.03
C GLU A 33 -10.83 -2.20 1.92
N PRO A 34 -11.30 -2.80 0.80
CA PRO A 34 -10.46 -2.99 -0.37
C PRO A 34 -10.02 -1.61 -0.88
N ASP A 35 -8.73 -1.46 -1.15
CA ASP A 35 -8.19 -0.21 -1.65
C ASP A 35 -8.79 0.15 -3.02
N GLU A 36 -8.65 1.41 -3.43
CA GLU A 36 -9.19 1.91 -4.70
C GLU A 36 -8.67 1.12 -5.92
N TRP A 37 -7.46 0.55 -5.84
CA TRP A 37 -6.89 -0.27 -6.90
C TRP A 37 -7.47 -1.69 -6.89
N ASP A 38 -7.60 -2.32 -5.72
CA ASP A 38 -8.29 -3.62 -5.58
C ASP A 38 -9.75 -3.53 -6.02
N LYS A 39 -10.50 -2.51 -5.60
CA LYS A 39 -11.87 -2.23 -6.06
C LYS A 39 -11.94 -2.17 -7.59
N ARG A 40 -10.96 -1.51 -8.23
CA ARG A 40 -10.88 -1.40 -9.69
C ARG A 40 -10.63 -2.76 -10.34
N ILE A 41 -9.77 -3.60 -9.78
CA ILE A 41 -9.49 -4.94 -10.29
C ILE A 41 -10.69 -5.87 -10.12
N PHE A 42 -11.34 -5.89 -8.95
CA PHE A 42 -12.55 -6.68 -8.75
C PHE A 42 -13.66 -6.33 -9.75
N SER A 43 -13.81 -5.05 -10.11
CA SER A 43 -14.79 -4.63 -11.13
C SER A 43 -14.47 -5.08 -12.55
N THR A 44 -13.25 -5.55 -12.83
CA THR A 44 -12.86 -6.02 -14.19
C THR A 44 -13.25 -7.47 -14.47
N GLY A 45 -13.51 -8.27 -13.42
CA GLY A 45 -13.71 -9.71 -13.52
C GLY A 45 -12.43 -10.55 -13.64
N CYS A 46 -11.24 -9.93 -13.56
CA CYS A 46 -9.93 -10.60 -13.65
C CYS A 46 -9.16 -10.62 -12.32
N ALA A 47 -9.89 -10.65 -11.21
CA ALA A 47 -9.31 -10.56 -9.87
C ALA A 47 -8.48 -11.80 -9.50
N ASP A 48 -8.93 -12.99 -9.90
CA ASP A 48 -8.22 -14.25 -9.61
C ASP A 48 -6.86 -14.32 -10.31
N GLU A 49 -6.78 -13.85 -11.55
CA GLU A 49 -5.54 -13.77 -12.32
C GLU A 49 -4.60 -12.70 -11.76
N ASN A 50 -5.16 -11.56 -11.34
CA ASN A 50 -4.39 -10.51 -10.66
C ASN A 50 -3.81 -11.00 -9.33
N ALA A 51 -4.59 -11.76 -8.55
CA ALA A 51 -4.14 -12.35 -7.29
C ALA A 51 -2.96 -13.30 -7.54
N LYS A 52 -3.05 -14.21 -8.52
CA LYS A 52 -1.94 -15.10 -8.88
C LYS A 52 -0.68 -14.37 -9.34
N LEU A 53 -0.83 -13.30 -10.11
CA LEU A 53 0.30 -12.46 -10.52
C LEU A 53 0.95 -11.77 -9.32
N THR A 54 0.12 -11.25 -8.42
CA THR A 54 0.54 -10.57 -7.20
C THR A 54 1.24 -11.55 -6.26
N ASP A 55 0.71 -12.75 -6.07
CA ASP A 55 1.30 -13.84 -5.30
C ASP A 55 2.69 -14.22 -5.84
N CYS A 56 2.80 -14.43 -7.15
CA CYS A 56 4.09 -14.72 -7.78
C CYS A 56 5.13 -13.62 -7.53
N TYR A 57 4.71 -12.34 -7.61
CA TYR A 57 5.57 -11.22 -7.26
C TYR A 57 5.91 -11.21 -5.77
N TYR A 58 4.98 -11.53 -4.87
CA TYR A 58 5.26 -11.59 -3.45
C TYR A 58 6.29 -12.67 -3.11
N GLU A 59 6.22 -13.83 -3.76
CA GLU A 59 7.16 -14.93 -3.58
C GLU A 59 8.54 -14.63 -4.17
N LYS A 60 8.60 -14.15 -5.42
CA LYS A 60 9.87 -13.98 -6.16
C LYS A 60 10.47 -12.59 -6.05
N LYS A 61 9.66 -11.58 -5.73
CA LYS A 61 9.99 -10.14 -5.78
C LYS A 61 10.52 -9.67 -7.14
N ASP A 62 10.22 -10.42 -8.20
CA ASP A 62 10.60 -10.09 -9.59
C ASP A 62 9.44 -10.36 -10.54
N TRP A 63 8.86 -9.28 -11.07
CA TRP A 63 7.76 -9.35 -12.04
C TRP A 63 8.16 -10.03 -13.36
N ARG A 64 9.45 -10.04 -13.72
CA ARG A 64 9.94 -10.71 -14.94
C ARG A 64 9.88 -12.23 -14.83
N ALA A 65 9.99 -12.75 -13.61
CA ALA A 65 9.88 -14.18 -13.32
C ALA A 65 8.42 -14.67 -13.25
N CYS A 66 7.45 -13.75 -13.39
CA CYS A 66 6.01 -14.00 -13.35
C CYS A 66 5.35 -13.79 -14.72
N LYS A 67 6.10 -14.01 -15.80
CA LYS A 67 5.60 -13.85 -17.19
C LYS A 67 4.34 -14.66 -17.45
N LYS A 68 4.28 -15.89 -16.93
CA LYS A 68 3.15 -16.78 -17.15
C LYS A 68 1.87 -16.20 -16.54
N GLU A 69 1.94 -15.76 -15.30
CA GLU A 69 0.81 -15.15 -14.59
C GLU A 69 0.40 -13.82 -15.27
N MET A 70 1.38 -13.07 -15.78
CA MET A 70 1.14 -11.84 -16.52
C MET A 70 0.44 -12.08 -17.87
N GLU A 71 0.77 -13.14 -18.59
CA GLU A 71 0.09 -13.53 -19.83
C GLU A 71 -1.36 -13.92 -19.56
N VAL A 72 -1.61 -14.75 -18.55
CA VAL A 72 -2.97 -15.15 -18.14
C VAL A 72 -3.81 -13.94 -17.75
N PHE A 73 -3.25 -13.00 -16.97
CA PHE A 73 -3.94 -11.76 -16.62
C PHE A 73 -4.28 -10.92 -17.87
N ARG A 74 -3.35 -10.80 -18.83
CA ARG A 74 -3.59 -10.08 -20.10
C ARG A 74 -4.67 -10.74 -20.96
N GLU A 75 -4.71 -12.06 -21.00
CA GLU A 75 -5.76 -12.80 -21.72
C GLU A 75 -7.13 -12.55 -21.10
N CYS A 76 -7.25 -12.63 -19.77
CA CYS A 76 -8.48 -12.25 -19.08
C CYS A 76 -8.86 -10.79 -19.36
N TRP A 77 -7.88 -9.88 -19.26
CA TRP A 77 -8.09 -8.45 -19.48
C TRP A 77 -8.71 -8.16 -20.85
N LYS A 78 -8.15 -8.78 -21.89
CA LYS A 78 -8.62 -8.65 -23.27
C LYS A 78 -9.98 -9.32 -23.48
N SER A 79 -10.20 -10.50 -22.90
CA SER A 79 -11.48 -11.22 -22.97
C SER A 79 -12.64 -10.40 -22.38
N HIS A 80 -12.38 -9.70 -21.29
CA HIS A 80 -13.34 -8.81 -20.62
C HIS A 80 -13.42 -7.40 -21.23
N GLY A 81 -12.66 -7.12 -22.30
CA GLY A 81 -12.72 -5.84 -23.02
C GLY A 81 -12.22 -4.64 -22.21
N ASN A 82 -11.30 -4.87 -21.27
CA ASN A 82 -10.82 -3.86 -20.34
C ASN A 82 -9.81 -2.87 -20.96
N ASP A 83 -9.47 -3.00 -22.23
CA ASP A 83 -8.46 -2.18 -22.93
C ASP A 83 -8.71 -0.67 -22.77
N LYS A 84 -9.98 -0.25 -22.81
CA LYS A 84 -10.39 1.15 -22.64
C LYS A 84 -10.10 1.74 -21.25
N ARG A 85 -9.84 0.88 -20.25
CA ARG A 85 -9.52 1.30 -18.87
C ARG A 85 -8.05 1.70 -18.73
N THR A 86 -7.20 1.29 -19.68
CA THR A 86 -5.75 1.56 -19.70
C THR A 86 -5.34 2.57 -20.77
N ASP A 87 -6.27 3.02 -21.62
CA ASP A 87 -6.00 4.08 -22.58
C ASP A 87 -5.56 5.36 -21.84
N SER A 88 -4.38 5.85 -22.19
CA SER A 88 -3.88 7.13 -21.69
C SER A 88 -4.73 8.23 -22.31
N LYS A 89 -5.45 8.98 -21.47
CA LYS A 89 -6.18 10.17 -21.92
C LYS A 89 -5.15 11.27 -22.14
N ASP A 90 -4.82 11.54 -23.40
CA ASP A 90 -4.11 12.76 -23.80
C ASP A 90 -5.07 13.93 -23.57
N VAL A 91 -4.80 14.73 -22.53
CA VAL A 91 -5.57 15.95 -22.17
C VAL A 91 -4.62 17.14 -22.11
#